data_AF-A0A4P8EJ66-F1
#
_entry.id   AF-A0A4P8EJ66-F1
#
_cell.length_a   1.000
_cell.length_b   1.000
_cell.length_c   1.000
_cell.angle_alpha   90.00
_cell.angle_beta   90.00
_cell.angle_gamma   90.00
#
_symmetry.space_group_name_H-M   'P 1'
#
loop_
_entity.id
_entity.type
_entity.pdbx_description
1 polymer ?
#
loop_
_entity_poly.entity_id
_entity_poly.type
_entity_poly.pdbx_seq_one_letter_code
_entity_poly.pdbx_strand_id
1 'polypeptide(L)'
;MDWLEWSSTVIGSTAWPVAISFVALVYRGQISQLLKRIRRAKYGNAEVDFSDELDKIEAQASGLPTKSDADAGEIASEVSELATRKAADDEQASDYDPVSHQISEGQDRFIEIAKVSPSAAVLDSWRDVELELERSFKKSGLPQEKKKIAPLQLGVKLYGMGVIHAHTIDMIKHLQSLRNEAAHTQEISVTDAYRFKALANKAINLLQYDLAR
;
A
#
# COMPACT_ATOMS: atom_id res chain seq x y z
N MET A 1 -40.18 -24.15 58.98
CA MET A 1 -38.73 -24.24 58.76
C MET A 1 -38.52 -25.41 57.79
N ASP A 2 -38.14 -25.29 56.52
CA ASP A 2 -37.29 -24.30 55.87
C ASP A 2 -37.51 -24.26 54.35
N TRP A 3 -38.55 -23.55 53.88
CA TRP A 3 -38.68 -23.21 52.45
C TRP A 3 -37.76 -22.04 52.07
N LEU A 4 -37.49 -21.15 53.04
CA LEU A 4 -36.61 -20.00 52.86
C LEU A 4 -35.13 -20.42 52.72
N GLU A 5 -34.67 -21.46 53.43
CA GLU A 5 -33.27 -21.92 53.31
C GLU A 5 -32.98 -22.67 52.01
N TRP A 6 -33.99 -23.34 51.42
CA TRP A 6 -33.81 -23.97 50.12
C TRP A 6 -33.58 -22.93 49.01
N SER A 7 -34.30 -21.80 49.09
CA SER A 7 -34.12 -20.70 48.13
C SER A 7 -32.74 -20.05 48.22
N SER A 8 -32.17 -19.84 49.42
CA SER A 8 -30.88 -19.18 49.59
C SER A 8 -29.71 -19.99 49.02
N THR A 9 -29.81 -21.32 49.05
CA THR A 9 -28.75 -22.22 48.52
C THR A 9 -28.78 -22.32 47.00
N VAL A 10 -29.98 -22.39 46.41
CA VAL A 10 -30.17 -22.38 44.94
C VAL A 10 -29.73 -21.02 44.38
N ILE A 11 -30.18 -19.93 44.99
CA ILE A 11 -29.84 -18.56 44.56
C ILE A 11 -28.34 -18.29 44.70
N GLY A 12 -27.68 -18.80 45.74
CA GLY A 12 -26.23 -18.64 45.91
C GLY A 12 -25.38 -19.26 44.79
N SER A 13 -25.81 -20.41 44.23
CA SER A 13 -25.07 -21.14 43.19
C SER A 13 -25.54 -20.81 41.76
N THR A 14 -26.81 -20.44 41.56
CA THR A 14 -27.34 -20.10 40.23
C THR A 14 -27.35 -18.60 39.94
N ALA A 15 -27.03 -17.74 40.91
CA ALA A 15 -26.94 -16.30 40.66
C ALA A 15 -25.86 -15.97 39.62
N TRP A 16 -24.69 -16.59 39.68
CA TRP A 16 -23.59 -16.27 38.76
C TRP A 16 -23.84 -16.71 37.31
N PRO A 17 -24.39 -17.91 36.99
CA PRO A 17 -24.65 -18.29 35.61
C PRO A 17 -25.87 -17.55 35.06
N VAL A 18 -26.88 -17.27 35.90
CA VAL A 18 -28.03 -16.44 35.51
C VAL A 18 -27.61 -15.01 35.26
N ALA A 19 -26.76 -14.42 36.10
CA ALA A 19 -26.23 -13.07 35.89
C ALA A 19 -25.37 -12.99 34.61
N ILE A 20 -24.47 -13.96 34.38
CA ILE A 20 -23.66 -14.02 33.15
C ILE A 20 -24.56 -14.20 31.93
N SER A 21 -25.56 -15.08 32.00
CA SER A 21 -26.50 -15.32 30.89
C SER A 21 -27.37 -14.10 30.63
N PHE A 22 -27.83 -13.41 31.66
CA PHE A 22 -28.63 -12.19 31.55
C PHE A 22 -27.82 -11.06 30.92
N VAL A 23 -26.58 -10.83 31.39
CA VAL A 23 -25.66 -9.87 30.78
C VAL A 23 -25.37 -10.26 29.32
N ALA A 24 -25.09 -11.53 29.04
CA ALA A 24 -24.84 -12.00 27.67
C ALA A 24 -26.07 -11.82 26.76
N LEU A 25 -27.29 -12.01 27.26
CA LEU A 25 -28.53 -11.86 26.49
C LEU A 25 -28.89 -10.40 26.22
N VAL A 26 -28.78 -9.52 27.22
CA VAL A 26 -29.05 -8.07 27.07
C VAL A 26 -28.05 -7.46 26.10
N TYR A 27 -26.78 -7.86 26.20
CA TYR A 27 -25.70 -7.30 25.40
C TYR A 27 -25.35 -8.14 24.17
N ARG A 28 -26.11 -9.18 23.82
CA ARG A 28 -25.78 -10.10 22.71
C ARG A 28 -25.49 -9.38 21.38
N GLY A 29 -26.22 -8.28 21.12
CA GLY A 29 -26.01 -7.45 19.94
C GLY A 29 -24.68 -6.68 19.98
N GLN A 30 -24.32 -6.12 21.14
CA GLN A 30 -23.10 -5.34 21.34
C GLN A 30 -21.86 -6.23 21.48
N ILE A 31 -21.97 -7.34 22.21
CA ILE A 31 -20.90 -8.36 22.37
C ILE A 31 -20.57 -8.94 21.00
N SER A 32 -21.55 -9.27 20.15
CA SER A 32 -21.25 -9.76 18.79
C SER A 32 -20.48 -8.73 17.95
N GLN A 33 -20.78 -7.43 18.07
CA GLN A 33 -20.05 -6.38 17.36
C GLN A 33 -18.63 -6.20 17.88
N LEU A 34 -18.43 -6.22 19.20
CA LEU A 34 -17.11 -6.11 19.83
C LEU A 34 -16.26 -7.36 19.58
N LEU A 35 -16.87 -8.55 19.66
CA LEU A 35 -16.18 -9.82 19.39
C LEU A 35 -15.80 -9.94 17.91
N LYS A 36 -16.63 -9.44 16.97
CA LYS A 36 -16.25 -9.34 15.55
C LYS A 36 -15.03 -8.43 15.34
N ARG A 37 -14.92 -7.33 16.08
CA ARG A 37 -13.74 -6.43 16.02
C ARG A 37 -12.48 -7.09 16.60
N ILE A 38 -12.59 -7.76 17.73
CA ILE A 38 -11.46 -8.48 18.35
C ILE A 38 -11.05 -9.68 17.48
N ARG A 39 -12.01 -10.38 16.87
CA ARG A 39 -11.74 -11.49 15.95
C ARG A 39 -11.06 -11.03 14.66
N ARG A 40 -11.40 -9.84 14.13
CA ARG A 40 -10.68 -9.21 13.01
C ARG A 40 -9.26 -8.76 13.39
N ALA A 41 -9.08 -8.25 14.60
CA ALA A 41 -7.78 -7.80 15.09
C ALA A 41 -6.80 -8.94 15.40
N LYS A 42 -7.28 -10.16 15.64
CA LYS A 42 -6.44 -11.29 16.09
C LYS A 42 -5.96 -12.22 14.95
N TYR A 43 -6.34 -11.97 13.69
CA TYR A 43 -6.08 -12.89 12.56
C TYR A 43 -5.46 -12.26 11.30
N GLY A 44 -4.84 -11.07 11.35
CA GLY A 44 -4.02 -10.58 10.22
C GLY A 44 -4.80 -9.92 9.08
N ASN A 45 -5.91 -9.22 9.37
CA ASN A 45 -6.72 -8.60 8.34
C ASN A 45 -6.01 -7.47 7.57
N ALA A 46 -5.08 -6.75 8.20
CA ALA A 46 -4.55 -5.52 7.60
C ALA A 46 -3.49 -5.80 6.52
N GLU A 47 -2.70 -6.86 6.67
CA GLU A 47 -1.78 -7.34 5.61
C GLU A 47 -2.57 -7.94 4.45
N VAL A 48 -3.59 -8.77 4.75
CA VAL A 48 -4.45 -9.41 3.74
C VAL A 48 -5.25 -8.37 2.95
N ASP A 49 -5.83 -7.37 3.61
CA ASP A 49 -6.60 -6.30 2.95
C ASP A 49 -5.69 -5.49 1.98
N PHE A 50 -4.43 -5.23 2.36
CA PHE A 50 -3.46 -4.52 1.51
C PHE A 50 -3.00 -5.35 0.32
N SER A 51 -2.65 -6.63 0.54
CA SER A 51 -2.27 -7.54 -0.55
C SER A 51 -3.43 -7.76 -1.53
N ASP A 52 -4.67 -7.90 -1.04
CA ASP A 52 -5.88 -8.05 -1.86
C ASP A 52 -6.14 -6.81 -2.73
N GLU A 53 -5.86 -5.61 -2.21
CA GLU A 53 -6.02 -4.37 -2.96
C GLU A 53 -4.90 -4.19 -4.00
N LEU A 54 -3.67 -4.61 -3.71
CA LEU A 54 -2.58 -4.70 -4.69
C LEU A 54 -2.93 -5.65 -5.85
N ASP A 55 -3.46 -6.84 -5.54
CA ASP A 55 -3.86 -7.84 -6.54
C ASP A 55 -4.87 -7.26 -7.55
N LYS A 56 -5.85 -6.46 -7.07
CA LYS A 56 -6.85 -5.82 -7.94
C LYS A 56 -6.22 -4.80 -8.87
N ILE A 57 -5.29 -3.97 -8.37
CA ILE A 57 -4.62 -2.96 -9.19
C ILE A 57 -3.72 -3.62 -10.22
N GLU A 58 -2.98 -4.66 -9.85
CA GLU A 58 -2.15 -5.41 -10.78
C GLU A 58 -2.99 -6.05 -11.88
N ALA A 59 -4.11 -6.70 -11.54
CA ALA A 59 -5.02 -7.29 -12.52
C ALA A 59 -5.57 -6.24 -13.50
N GLN A 60 -5.88 -5.03 -13.03
CA GLN A 60 -6.30 -3.91 -13.88
C GLN A 60 -5.14 -3.36 -14.73
N ALA A 61 -3.90 -3.39 -14.20
CA ALA A 61 -2.71 -2.91 -14.87
C ALA A 61 -2.23 -3.87 -15.97
N SER A 62 -2.42 -5.18 -15.82
CA SER A 62 -1.97 -6.22 -16.78
C SER A 62 -2.68 -6.16 -18.13
N GLY A 63 -3.80 -5.42 -18.25
CA GLY A 63 -4.48 -5.17 -19.53
C GLY A 63 -3.92 -4.00 -20.34
N LEU A 64 -2.90 -3.29 -19.85
CA LEU A 64 -2.33 -2.09 -20.48
C LEU A 64 -1.01 -2.42 -21.19
N PRO A 65 -0.81 -1.96 -22.44
CA PRO A 65 0.45 -2.18 -23.14
C PRO A 65 1.55 -1.34 -22.49
N THR A 66 2.41 -1.97 -21.70
CA THR A 66 3.65 -1.36 -21.21
C THR A 66 4.83 -2.16 -21.73
N LYS A 67 5.82 -1.49 -22.35
CA LYS A 67 7.08 -2.07 -22.85
C LYS A 67 8.03 -2.56 -21.73
N SER A 68 7.50 -3.15 -20.66
CA SER A 68 8.22 -3.45 -19.43
C SER A 68 7.72 -4.74 -18.77
N ASP A 69 7.14 -5.66 -19.53
CA ASP A 69 6.99 -7.06 -19.08
C ASP A 69 8.35 -7.81 -19.10
N ALA A 70 9.40 -7.20 -19.66
CA ALA A 70 10.77 -7.71 -19.62
C ALA A 70 11.47 -7.41 -18.28
N ASP A 71 11.22 -6.25 -17.67
CA ASP A 71 11.98 -5.74 -16.51
C ASP A 71 11.60 -6.42 -15.19
N ALA A 72 10.34 -6.85 -15.02
CA ALA A 72 9.91 -7.54 -13.80
C ALA A 72 10.46 -8.98 -13.68
N GLY A 73 10.66 -9.66 -14.80
CA GLY A 73 11.34 -10.96 -14.85
C GLY A 73 12.86 -10.83 -14.73
N GLU A 74 13.41 -9.73 -15.25
CA GLU A 74 14.83 -9.41 -15.21
C GLU A 74 15.27 -9.02 -13.79
N ILE A 75 14.48 -8.23 -13.04
CA ILE A 75 14.79 -7.88 -11.64
C ILE A 75 14.76 -9.12 -10.72
N ALA A 76 13.84 -10.07 -10.91
CA ALA A 76 13.83 -11.30 -10.12
C ALA A 76 15.02 -12.23 -10.45
N SER A 77 15.47 -12.22 -11.71
CA SER A 77 16.66 -12.94 -12.18
C SER A 77 17.97 -12.27 -11.71
N GLU A 78 18.03 -10.95 -11.78
CA GLU A 78 19.18 -10.12 -11.39
C GLU A 78 19.41 -10.15 -9.87
N VAL A 79 18.36 -10.19 -9.04
CA VAL A 79 18.53 -10.31 -7.58
C VAL A 79 19.15 -11.66 -7.19
N SER A 80 18.86 -12.73 -7.93
CA SER A 80 19.46 -14.05 -7.73
C SER A 80 20.90 -14.14 -8.27
N GLU A 81 21.22 -13.44 -9.36
CA GLU A 81 22.58 -13.36 -9.89
C GLU A 81 23.48 -12.39 -9.08
N LEU A 82 22.97 -11.25 -8.62
CA LEU A 82 23.71 -10.25 -7.83
C LEU A 82 24.09 -10.77 -6.44
N ALA A 83 23.26 -11.64 -5.83
CA ALA A 83 23.62 -12.36 -4.61
C ALA A 83 24.81 -13.32 -4.81
N THR A 84 25.02 -13.79 -6.05
CA THR A 84 26.12 -14.70 -6.41
C THR A 84 27.37 -13.94 -6.89
N ARG A 85 27.21 -12.76 -7.50
CA ARG A 85 28.33 -11.93 -8.01
C ARG A 85 29.03 -11.08 -6.95
N LYS A 86 28.35 -10.69 -5.85
CA LYS A 86 28.91 -9.83 -4.79
C LYS A 86 30.05 -10.48 -3.97
N ALA A 87 30.39 -11.74 -4.22
CA ALA A 87 31.52 -12.43 -3.58
C ALA A 87 32.85 -12.32 -4.37
N ALA A 88 32.86 -11.81 -5.61
CA ALA A 88 34.02 -11.94 -6.50
C ALA A 88 34.70 -10.64 -6.92
N ASP A 89 33.99 -9.53 -7.14
CA ASP A 89 34.59 -8.39 -7.85
C ASP A 89 34.57 -7.12 -6.99
N ASP A 90 35.56 -7.02 -6.09
CA ASP A 90 35.99 -5.77 -5.47
C ASP A 90 37.27 -5.31 -6.18
N GLU A 91 37.23 -5.05 -7.49
CA GLU A 91 38.30 -4.31 -8.17
C GLU A 91 37.97 -3.87 -9.62
N GLN A 92 38.27 -2.59 -9.90
CA GLN A 92 38.35 -1.88 -11.20
C GLN A 92 37.10 -1.18 -11.84
N ALA A 93 37.07 0.12 -11.54
CA ALA A 93 36.69 1.33 -12.29
C ALA A 93 36.31 1.31 -13.81
N SER A 94 35.34 2.20 -14.09
CA SER A 94 35.26 3.13 -15.23
C SER A 94 34.33 2.80 -16.42
N ASP A 95 33.03 3.02 -16.23
CA ASP A 95 32.15 3.64 -17.24
C ASP A 95 31.03 4.39 -16.49
N TYR A 96 31.15 5.72 -16.35
CA TYR A 96 30.18 6.52 -15.58
C TYR A 96 29.01 6.90 -16.49
N ASP A 97 27.98 6.05 -16.54
CA ASP A 97 26.66 6.44 -17.03
C ASP A 97 25.86 7.09 -15.87
N PRO A 98 25.63 8.42 -15.90
CA PRO A 98 24.94 9.12 -14.83
C PRO A 98 23.48 8.64 -14.62
N VAL A 99 22.86 7.99 -15.61
CA VAL A 99 21.48 7.47 -15.48
C VAL A 99 21.46 6.17 -14.67
N SER A 100 22.40 5.26 -14.94
CA SER A 100 22.53 4.00 -14.20
C SER A 100 22.75 4.21 -12.70
N HIS A 101 23.53 5.23 -12.34
CA HIS A 101 23.84 5.53 -10.94
C HIS A 101 22.64 6.06 -10.16
N GLN A 102 21.79 6.90 -10.77
CA GLN A 102 20.58 7.44 -10.12
C GLN A 102 19.53 6.36 -9.88
N ILE A 103 19.41 5.41 -10.82
CA ILE A 103 18.53 4.25 -10.66
C ILE A 103 19.03 3.35 -9.54
N SER A 104 20.35 3.08 -9.48
CA SER A 104 20.96 2.30 -8.40
C SER A 104 20.77 2.97 -7.04
N GLU A 105 21.07 4.26 -6.90
CA GLU A 105 20.92 5.00 -5.63
C GLU A 105 19.48 5.03 -5.12
N GLY A 106 18.51 5.23 -6.03
CA GLY A 106 17.08 5.19 -5.67
C GLY A 106 16.60 3.79 -5.28
N GLN A 107 17.16 2.75 -5.89
CA GLN A 107 16.89 1.36 -5.50
C GLN A 107 17.52 1.02 -4.14
N ASP A 108 18.78 1.38 -3.93
CA ASP A 108 19.51 1.14 -2.69
C ASP A 108 18.81 1.81 -1.50
N ARG A 109 18.41 3.08 -1.66
CA ARG A 109 17.63 3.82 -0.65
C ARG A 109 16.31 3.14 -0.32
N PHE A 110 15.58 2.67 -1.32
CA PHE A 110 14.32 1.96 -1.09
C PHE A 110 14.52 0.66 -0.31
N ILE A 111 15.54 -0.13 -0.66
CA ILE A 111 15.85 -1.40 0.00
C ILE A 111 16.16 -1.16 1.48
N GLU A 112 16.92 -0.12 1.80
CA GLU A 112 17.22 0.26 3.18
C GLU A 112 15.96 0.64 3.96
N ILE A 113 15.10 1.48 3.38
CA ILE A 113 13.85 1.91 4.02
C ILE A 113 12.91 0.72 4.20
N ALA A 114 12.76 -0.15 3.20
CA ALA A 114 11.87 -1.31 3.24
C ALA A 114 12.27 -2.32 4.33
N LYS A 115 13.58 -2.48 4.58
CA LYS A 115 14.10 -3.33 5.68
C LYS A 115 13.75 -2.79 7.07
N VAL A 116 13.66 -1.47 7.21
CA VAL A 116 13.38 -0.81 8.50
C VAL A 116 11.87 -0.63 8.72
N SER A 117 11.14 -0.22 7.67
CA SER A 117 9.70 -0.01 7.68
C SER A 117 9.12 -0.12 6.26
N PRO A 118 8.45 -1.24 5.92
CA PRO A 118 7.79 -1.42 4.62
C PRO A 118 6.76 -0.33 4.32
N SER A 119 5.98 0.09 5.33
CA SER A 119 5.05 1.22 5.21
C SER A 119 5.77 2.52 4.83
N ALA A 120 6.91 2.83 5.44
CA ALA A 120 7.68 4.02 5.06
C ALA A 120 8.21 3.92 3.62
N ALA A 121 8.56 2.72 3.15
CA ALA A 121 9.01 2.51 1.78
C ALA A 121 7.89 2.71 0.75
N VAL A 122 6.65 2.32 1.09
CA VAL A 122 5.45 2.63 0.29
C VAL A 122 5.22 4.15 0.22
N LEU A 123 5.31 4.85 1.36
CA LEU A 123 5.17 6.31 1.40
C LEU A 123 6.25 7.01 0.57
N ASP A 124 7.48 6.53 0.63
CA ASP A 124 8.61 7.06 -0.15
C ASP A 124 8.40 6.82 -1.65
N SER A 125 7.97 5.62 -2.05
CA SER A 125 7.70 5.30 -3.46
C SER A 125 6.53 6.12 -4.04
N TRP A 126 5.50 6.40 -3.22
CA TRP A 126 4.39 7.27 -3.64
C TRP A 126 4.84 8.72 -3.88
N ARG A 127 5.84 9.20 -3.13
CA ARG A 127 6.39 10.54 -3.30
C ARG A 127 6.92 10.75 -4.71
N ASP A 128 7.51 9.73 -5.32
CA ASP A 128 8.01 9.81 -6.69
C ASP A 128 6.88 10.02 -7.71
N VAL A 129 5.72 9.39 -7.49
CA VAL A 129 4.51 9.60 -8.29
C VAL A 129 3.99 11.03 -8.13
N GLU A 130 3.95 11.54 -6.90
CA GLU A 130 3.52 12.92 -6.63
C GLU A 130 4.42 13.95 -7.32
N LEU A 131 5.74 13.75 -7.23
CA LEU A 131 6.73 14.61 -7.87
C LEU A 131 6.60 14.57 -9.39
N GLU A 132 6.38 13.40 -9.99
CA GLU A 132 6.18 13.31 -11.42
C GLU A 132 4.87 13.96 -11.85
N LEU A 133 3.80 13.84 -11.07
CA LEU A 133 2.53 14.51 -11.34
C LEU A 133 2.66 16.04 -11.27
N GLU A 134 3.42 16.56 -10.31
CA GLU A 134 3.74 17.99 -10.24
C GLU A 134 4.59 18.46 -11.43
N ARG A 135 5.62 17.68 -11.81
CA ARG A 135 6.45 17.98 -13.00
C ARG A 135 5.61 18.00 -14.27
N SER A 136 4.74 17.00 -14.41
CA SER A 136 3.78 16.85 -15.50
C SER A 136 2.84 18.04 -15.60
N PHE A 137 2.28 18.46 -14.47
CA PHE A 137 1.44 19.64 -14.39
C PHE A 137 2.20 20.92 -14.81
N LYS A 138 3.45 21.08 -14.37
CA LYS A 138 4.29 22.22 -14.79
C LYS A 138 4.59 22.20 -16.28
N LYS A 139 4.86 21.02 -16.86
CA LYS A 139 5.14 20.84 -18.29
C LYS A 139 3.92 21.11 -19.18
N SER A 140 2.71 20.79 -18.70
CA SER A 140 1.47 21.02 -19.46
C SER A 140 1.14 22.49 -19.76
N GLY A 141 1.93 23.45 -19.25
CA GLY A 141 1.78 24.88 -19.56
C GLY A 141 0.59 25.54 -18.87
N LEU A 142 -0.05 24.85 -17.91
CA LEU A 142 -1.22 25.37 -17.22
C LEU A 142 -0.88 26.50 -16.25
N PRO A 143 -1.85 27.41 -15.98
CA PRO A 143 -1.68 28.44 -14.98
C PRO A 143 -1.27 27.82 -13.64
N GLN A 144 -0.07 28.19 -13.19
CA GLN A 144 0.42 27.78 -11.89
C GLN A 144 -0.48 28.37 -10.81
N GLU A 145 -0.99 27.50 -9.97
CA GLU A 145 -1.93 27.90 -8.93
C GLU A 145 -1.15 28.50 -7.77
N LYS A 146 -1.59 29.68 -7.31
CA LYS A 146 -0.91 30.39 -6.20
C LYS A 146 -1.03 29.65 -4.87
N LYS A 147 -1.97 28.71 -4.76
CA LYS A 147 -2.19 27.87 -3.58
C LYS A 147 -1.63 26.47 -3.84
N LYS A 148 -1.07 25.84 -2.80
CA LYS A 148 -0.67 24.44 -2.85
C LYS A 148 -1.92 23.57 -3.09
N ILE A 149 -1.90 22.82 -4.19
CA ILE A 149 -2.96 21.88 -4.58
C ILE A 149 -2.51 20.49 -4.20
N ALA A 150 -3.43 19.65 -3.74
CA ALA A 150 -3.12 18.25 -3.41
C ALA A 150 -2.74 17.49 -4.70
N PRO A 151 -1.74 16.59 -4.69
CA PRO A 151 -1.27 15.90 -5.89
C PRO A 151 -2.38 15.27 -6.72
N LEU A 152 -3.33 14.54 -6.12
CA LEU A 152 -4.45 13.96 -6.87
C LEU A 152 -5.28 15.01 -7.64
N GLN A 153 -5.48 16.21 -7.08
CA GLN A 153 -6.22 17.27 -7.76
C GLN A 153 -5.50 17.77 -9.01
N LEU A 154 -4.17 17.72 -9.05
CA LEU A 154 -3.39 17.99 -10.28
C LEU A 154 -3.71 16.95 -11.35
N GLY A 155 -3.72 15.66 -10.96
CA GLY A 155 -4.10 14.56 -11.86
C GLY A 155 -5.53 14.70 -12.39
N VAL A 156 -6.50 15.00 -11.53
CA VAL A 156 -7.90 15.21 -11.94
C VAL A 156 -8.02 16.40 -12.92
N LYS A 157 -7.26 17.48 -12.69
CA LYS A 157 -7.23 18.62 -13.60
C LYS A 157 -6.63 18.23 -14.95
N LEU A 158 -5.49 17.54 -14.96
CA LEU A 158 -4.85 17.01 -16.17
C LEU A 158 -5.81 16.11 -16.97
N TYR A 159 -6.53 15.23 -16.29
CA TYR A 159 -7.55 14.37 -16.91
C TYR A 159 -8.70 15.20 -17.49
N GLY A 160 -9.22 16.17 -16.74
CA GLY A 160 -10.31 17.04 -17.17
C GLY A 160 -10.00 17.87 -18.42
N MET A 161 -8.72 18.07 -18.74
CA MET A 161 -8.28 18.77 -19.96
C MET A 161 -7.80 17.81 -21.05
N GLY A 162 -7.93 16.50 -20.84
CA GLY A 162 -7.54 15.46 -21.79
C GLY A 162 -6.03 15.27 -21.96
N VAL A 163 -5.21 15.76 -21.02
CA VAL A 163 -3.75 15.60 -21.05
C VAL A 163 -3.33 14.19 -20.64
N ILE A 164 -4.08 13.58 -19.71
CA ILE A 164 -3.87 12.19 -19.28
C ILE A 164 -5.15 11.40 -19.47
N HIS A 165 -5.03 10.09 -19.71
CA HIS A 165 -6.18 9.21 -19.96
C HIS A 165 -6.88 8.75 -18.66
N ALA A 166 -8.09 8.22 -18.81
CA ALA A 166 -8.90 7.70 -17.70
C ALA A 166 -8.16 6.60 -16.89
N HIS A 167 -7.50 5.67 -17.59
CA HIS A 167 -6.76 4.59 -16.95
C HIS A 167 -5.58 5.11 -16.11
N THR A 168 -4.89 6.16 -16.56
CA THR A 168 -3.77 6.79 -15.84
C THR A 168 -4.25 7.43 -14.53
N ILE A 169 -5.35 8.19 -14.58
CA ILE A 169 -5.89 8.83 -13.37
C ILE A 169 -6.48 7.81 -12.40
N ASP A 170 -7.09 6.73 -12.89
CA ASP A 170 -7.64 5.68 -12.03
C ASP A 170 -6.53 4.88 -11.33
N MET A 171 -5.42 4.58 -12.03
CA MET A 171 -4.22 4.01 -11.41
C MET A 171 -3.68 4.88 -10.27
N ILE A 172 -3.59 6.19 -10.50
CA ILE A 172 -3.12 7.16 -9.49
C ILE A 172 -4.06 7.21 -8.28
N LYS A 173 -5.39 7.16 -8.50
CA LYS A 173 -6.37 7.12 -7.39
C LYS A 173 -6.21 5.85 -6.56
N HIS A 174 -6.06 4.70 -7.19
CA HIS A 174 -5.90 3.43 -6.47
C HIS A 174 -4.60 3.41 -5.66
N LEU A 175 -3.49 3.86 -6.25
CA LEU A 175 -2.22 4.01 -5.53
C LEU A 175 -2.31 4.99 -4.37
N GLN A 176 -3.05 6.10 -4.51
CA GLN A 176 -3.28 7.03 -3.42
C GLN A 176 -4.05 6.36 -2.26
N SER A 177 -5.05 5.54 -2.59
CA SER A 177 -5.81 4.78 -1.58
C SER A 177 -4.90 3.82 -0.81
N LEU A 178 -4.11 3.02 -1.52
CA LEU A 178 -3.11 2.12 -0.93
C LEU A 178 -2.09 2.86 -0.06
N ARG A 179 -1.61 4.02 -0.52
CA ARG A 179 -0.70 4.85 0.28
C ARG A 179 -1.34 5.31 1.59
N ASN A 180 -2.63 5.66 1.56
CA ASN A 180 -3.35 6.03 2.78
C ASN A 180 -3.54 4.83 3.71
N GLU A 181 -3.87 3.66 3.16
CA GLU A 181 -3.96 2.42 3.92
C GLU A 181 -2.62 2.06 4.59
N ALA A 182 -1.52 2.17 3.83
CA ALA A 182 -0.18 1.94 4.35
C ALA A 182 0.19 2.89 5.50
N ALA A 183 -0.28 4.13 5.48
CA ALA A 183 -0.06 5.09 6.56
C ALA A 183 -0.85 4.76 7.84
N HIS A 184 -1.95 3.99 7.72
CA HIS A 184 -2.84 3.65 8.82
C HIS A 184 -2.63 2.23 9.37
N THR A 185 -2.05 1.34 8.56
CA THR A 185 -1.76 -0.06 8.89
C THR A 185 -0.28 -0.27 9.23
N GLN A 186 0.02 -0.93 10.36
CA GLN A 186 1.40 -1.22 10.80
C GLN A 186 1.96 -2.56 10.30
N GLU A 187 1.14 -3.43 9.71
CA GLU A 187 1.52 -4.77 9.25
C GLU A 187 1.53 -4.81 7.72
N ILE A 188 2.60 -4.31 7.10
CA ILE A 188 2.83 -4.40 5.66
C ILE A 188 4.07 -5.26 5.43
N SER A 189 3.96 -6.22 4.52
CA SER A 189 5.08 -7.06 4.09
C SER A 189 6.10 -6.29 3.28
N VAL A 190 7.38 -6.67 3.40
CA VAL A 190 8.46 -6.15 2.53
C VAL A 190 8.12 -6.42 1.06
N THR A 191 7.59 -7.60 0.74
CA THR A 191 7.17 -7.97 -0.63
C THR A 191 6.12 -7.03 -1.17
N ASP A 192 5.12 -6.68 -0.35
CA ASP A 192 4.05 -5.77 -0.74
C ASP A 192 4.55 -4.35 -0.99
N ALA A 193 5.57 -3.90 -0.26
CA ALA A 193 6.24 -2.64 -0.56
C ALA A 193 6.91 -2.66 -1.94
N TYR A 194 7.56 -3.77 -2.33
CA TYR A 194 8.13 -3.91 -3.68
C TYR A 194 7.05 -3.92 -4.77
N ARG A 195 5.94 -4.63 -4.54
CA ARG A 195 4.79 -4.64 -5.46
C ARG A 195 4.22 -3.23 -5.67
N PHE A 196 4.05 -2.50 -4.57
CA PHE A 196 3.62 -1.10 -4.62
C PHE A 196 4.61 -0.25 -5.44
N LYS A 197 5.92 -0.39 -5.21
CA LYS A 197 6.95 0.34 -5.97
C LYS A 197 6.87 0.05 -7.48
N ALA A 198 6.67 -1.21 -7.87
CA ALA A 198 6.52 -1.58 -9.27
C ALA A 198 5.29 -0.91 -9.91
N LEU A 199 4.14 -0.90 -9.20
CA LEU A 199 2.93 -0.21 -9.66
C LEU A 199 3.12 1.32 -9.72
N ALA A 200 3.83 1.91 -8.76
CA ALA A 200 4.15 3.33 -8.76
C ALA A 200 5.01 3.72 -9.98
N ASN A 201 6.04 2.94 -10.29
CA ASN A 201 6.85 3.11 -11.49
C ASN A 201 6.01 2.99 -12.77
N LYS A 202 5.08 2.03 -12.81
CA LYS A 202 4.15 1.88 -13.93
C LYS A 202 3.27 3.12 -14.12
N ALA A 203 2.75 3.69 -13.03
CA ALA A 203 1.96 4.93 -13.08
C ALA A 203 2.78 6.13 -13.56
N ILE A 204 4.03 6.26 -13.12
CA ILE A 204 4.99 7.28 -13.59
C ILE A 204 5.20 7.16 -15.11
N ASN A 205 5.43 5.95 -15.61
CA ASN A 205 5.63 5.70 -17.03
C ASN A 205 4.38 6.04 -17.86
N LEU A 206 3.18 5.73 -17.36
CA LEU A 206 1.92 6.11 -18.00
C LEU A 206 1.74 7.64 -18.07
N LEU A 207 2.04 8.34 -16.97
CA LEU A 207 2.03 9.82 -16.95
C LEU A 207 2.97 10.40 -17.99
N GLN A 208 4.21 9.92 -18.05
CA GLN A 208 5.21 10.40 -19.00
C GLN A 208 4.81 10.10 -20.45
N TYR A 209 4.25 8.92 -20.72
CA TYR A 209 3.77 8.55 -22.04
C TYR A 209 2.62 9.46 -22.51
N ASP A 210 1.65 9.73 -21.64
CA ASP A 210 0.50 10.58 -21.95
C ASP A 210 0.93 12.03 -22.30
N LEU A 211 1.99 12.54 -21.67
CA LEU A 211 2.50 13.91 -21.87
C LEU A 211 3.47 14.06 -23.04
N ALA A 212 4.06 12.96 -23.50
CA ALA A 212 4.97 12.95 -24.66
C ALA A 212 4.21 13.00 -26.00
N ARG A 213 2.88 12.90 -25.97
CA ARG A 213 1.99 12.90 -27.12
C ARG A 213 1.47 14.30 -27.46
#